data_AF-A0A956AAE3-F1
#
_entry.id   AF-A0A956AAE3-F1
#
_cell.length_a   1.000
_cell.length_b   1.000
_cell.length_c   1.000
_cell.angle_alpha   90.00
_cell.angle_beta   90.00
_cell.angle_gamma   90.00
#
_symmetry.space_group_name_H-M   'P 1'
#
loop_
_entity.id
_entity.type
_entity.pdbx_description
1 polymer ?
#
loop_
_entity_poly.entity_id
_entity_poly.type
_entity_poly.pdbx_seq_one_letter_code
_entity_poly.pdbx_strand_id
1 'polypeptide(L)'
;MRSIERRVTDAGYQTRCVDGVCSFVWWGAIDLAADLEDVADVQLLYRLRGQERWWQVSATRSTDPSPGFVRYEVELSENLFGPTDDPTHEIDVVALVTLANGQRLFDHNRFPGDFENLTLQLANGFAANDGQTCRVDVGRLEFLESWHHHSTGLLRQGGYLHLSYDIDRLPDCRGTHNGHPAWDIVAHLRFLPGGEERSGSVRELVSVNGVPTNQATDRPFVTRIPDDASAVEIWFENYTGAGSSCVSWDSNLGANYRFEILPPAGDSRCLNVEKDRGINAEDPRMVQMAPYCLSYPIDAQVAATHCELRLEGFGDGRIGHYGIPFGWFVAYLRVGPQEGELLNVGIYTRFLDRASGERGERFSLGLEVSEGIWKTGFNALVTPLNGVSGQDLDAEAFAFFIDVRRPSGAVHRLWHSNGGSNFSRAEIFERTTTIESIPYGQIEWANKSASPFTSQPCQ
;
A
#
# COMPACT_ATOMS: atom_id res chain seq x y z
N MET A 1 0.84 18.87 10.72
CA MET A 1 0.25 18.40 12.00
C MET A 1 -0.37 17.03 11.75
N ARG A 2 0.17 15.96 12.36
CA ARG A 2 -0.26 14.58 12.10
C ARG A 2 -1.52 14.22 12.90
N SER A 3 -1.50 14.50 14.20
CA SER A 3 -2.64 14.27 15.10
C SER A 3 -2.54 15.14 16.34
N ILE A 4 -3.68 15.42 16.97
CA ILE A 4 -3.79 15.92 18.34
C ILE A 4 -5.10 15.48 18.95
N GLU A 5 -5.05 14.98 20.19
CA GLU A 5 -6.22 14.47 20.89
C GLU A 5 -6.01 14.45 22.41
N ARG A 6 -7.11 14.26 23.15
CA ARG A 6 -7.03 13.96 24.59
C ARG A 6 -6.76 12.48 24.78
N ARG A 7 -5.74 12.14 25.56
CA ARG A 7 -5.43 10.74 25.87
C ARG A 7 -6.41 10.18 26.91
N VAL A 8 -6.99 9.03 26.63
CA VAL A 8 -7.84 8.29 27.57
C VAL A 8 -6.97 7.33 28.38
N THR A 9 -7.20 7.31 29.68
CA THR A 9 -6.61 6.38 30.67
C THR A 9 -7.73 5.56 31.31
N ASP A 10 -7.39 4.57 32.13
CA ASP A 10 -8.38 3.80 32.89
C ASP A 10 -9.23 4.67 33.82
N ALA A 11 -8.73 5.85 34.21
CA ALA A 11 -9.43 6.84 35.04
C ALA A 11 -10.21 7.91 34.22
N GLY A 12 -10.33 7.72 32.90
CA GLY A 12 -10.89 8.72 31.98
C GLY A 12 -9.81 9.57 31.30
N TYR A 13 -10.17 10.76 30.84
CA TYR A 13 -9.20 11.65 30.18
C TYR A 13 -8.09 12.07 31.14
N GLN A 14 -6.86 12.10 30.62
CA GLN A 14 -5.72 12.58 31.39
C GLN A 14 -5.89 14.06 31.76
N THR A 15 -5.60 14.39 33.02
CA THR A 15 -5.61 15.76 33.54
C THR A 15 -4.28 16.10 34.21
N ARG A 16 -3.96 17.39 34.27
CA ARG A 16 -2.84 17.94 35.04
C ARG A 16 -3.38 19.00 35.99
N CYS A 17 -3.10 18.84 37.29
CA CYS A 17 -3.60 19.76 38.31
C CYS A 17 -2.45 20.58 38.90
N VAL A 18 -2.60 21.90 38.87
CA VAL A 18 -1.67 22.86 39.50
C VAL A 18 -2.51 23.74 40.43
N ASP A 19 -2.11 23.83 41.70
CA ASP A 19 -2.80 24.63 42.74
C ASP A 19 -4.30 24.34 42.86
N GLY A 20 -4.70 23.08 42.67
CA GLY A 20 -6.10 22.64 42.76
C GLY A 20 -6.95 22.91 41.52
N VAL A 21 -6.39 23.51 40.47
CA VAL A 21 -7.04 23.69 39.17
C VAL A 21 -6.52 22.61 38.21
N CYS A 22 -7.43 21.78 37.69
CA CYS A 22 -7.09 20.72 36.76
C CYS A 22 -7.43 21.13 35.32
N SER A 23 -6.48 20.99 34.40
CA SER A 23 -6.68 21.10 32.96
C SER A 23 -6.68 19.71 32.32
N PHE A 24 -7.34 19.57 31.18
CA PHE A 24 -7.12 18.39 30.33
C PHE A 24 -5.71 18.42 29.73
N VAL A 25 -5.19 17.24 29.38
CA VAL A 25 -3.92 17.08 28.66
C VAL A 25 -4.22 16.62 27.23
N TRP A 26 -3.68 17.34 26.25
CA TRP A 26 -3.68 16.93 24.84
C TRP A 26 -2.29 16.47 24.43
N TRP A 27 -2.26 15.41 23.64
CA TRP A 27 -1.06 14.88 23.02
C TRP A 27 -1.18 15.05 21.52
N GLY A 28 -0.11 15.52 20.89
CA GLY A 28 -0.05 15.68 19.45
C GLY A 28 1.24 15.15 18.84
N ALA A 29 1.18 14.91 17.54
CA ALA A 29 2.31 14.55 16.71
C ALA A 29 2.42 15.52 15.53
N ILE A 30 3.64 15.98 15.26
CA ILE A 30 4.01 16.78 14.10
C ILE A 30 5.02 15.96 13.30
N ASP A 31 4.64 15.59 12.08
CA ASP A 31 5.54 14.91 11.15
C ASP A 31 6.12 15.95 10.18
N LEU A 32 7.45 16.02 10.10
CA LEU A 32 8.19 16.83 9.13
C LEU A 32 8.79 15.93 8.08
N ALA A 33 8.85 16.35 6.82
CA ALA A 33 9.51 15.58 5.78
C ALA A 33 10.96 15.27 6.18
N ALA A 34 11.40 14.03 6.00
CA ALA A 34 12.71 13.59 6.49
C ALA A 34 13.90 14.27 5.81
N ASP A 35 13.68 14.87 4.64
CA ASP A 35 14.62 15.66 3.85
C ASP A 35 14.56 17.16 4.14
N LEU A 36 13.73 17.60 5.10
CA LEU A 36 13.74 18.99 5.55
C LEU A 36 15.00 19.26 6.37
N GLU A 37 15.96 19.95 5.76
CA GLU A 37 17.23 20.34 6.38
C GLU A 37 17.08 21.59 7.28
N ASP A 38 18.10 21.83 8.10
CA ASP A 38 18.25 23.04 8.93
C ASP A 38 17.09 23.32 9.91
N VAL A 39 16.38 22.29 10.38
CA VAL A 39 15.34 22.45 11.41
C VAL A 39 15.98 22.86 12.74
N ALA A 40 15.68 24.07 13.22
CA ALA A 40 16.18 24.59 14.49
C ALA A 40 15.23 24.30 15.66
N ASP A 41 13.92 24.45 15.45
CA ASP A 41 12.91 24.15 16.46
C ASP A 41 11.58 23.74 15.81
N VAL A 42 10.82 22.90 16.51
CA VAL A 42 9.48 22.46 16.12
C VAL A 42 8.54 22.77 17.27
N GLN A 43 7.48 23.51 16.99
CA GLN A 43 6.59 24.05 18.00
C GLN A 43 5.13 23.83 17.60
N LEU A 44 4.25 23.82 18.60
CA LEU A 44 2.81 23.94 18.41
C LEU A 44 2.36 25.27 19.03
N LEU A 45 1.76 26.13 18.21
CA LEU A 45 1.05 27.31 18.66
C LEU A 45 -0.39 26.95 18.97
N TYR A 46 -0.93 27.47 20.06
CA TYR A 46 -2.33 27.26 20.42
C TYR A 46 -2.97 28.47 21.10
N ARG A 47 -4.29 28.55 21.03
CA ARG A 47 -5.09 29.49 21.82
C ARG A 47 -6.49 28.94 22.06
N LEU A 48 -7.15 29.43 23.12
CA LEU A 48 -8.60 29.31 23.23
C LEU A 48 -9.25 30.27 22.23
N ARG A 49 -10.17 29.76 21.41
CA ARG A 49 -10.84 30.59 20.40
C ARG A 49 -11.59 31.73 21.07
N GLY A 50 -11.52 32.92 20.45
CA GLY A 50 -12.03 34.17 21.02
C GLY A 50 -11.02 34.92 21.89
N GLN A 51 -9.85 34.33 22.19
CA GLN A 51 -8.76 35.03 22.83
C GLN A 51 -7.73 35.55 21.81
N GLU A 52 -7.14 36.71 22.09
CA GLU A 52 -6.10 37.30 21.22
C GLU A 52 -4.71 36.68 21.44
N ARG A 53 -4.47 36.18 22.66
CA ARG A 53 -3.17 35.66 23.06
C ARG A 53 -2.96 34.24 22.53
N TRP A 54 -1.82 34.04 21.89
CA TRP A 54 -1.31 32.72 21.54
C TRP A 54 -0.26 32.26 22.56
N TRP A 55 -0.22 30.96 22.79
CA TRP A 55 0.84 30.27 23.51
C TRP A 55 1.59 29.36 22.56
N GLN A 56 2.80 28.98 22.96
CA GLN A 56 3.66 28.08 22.20
C GLN A 56 4.20 27.00 23.12
N VAL A 57 4.41 25.81 22.57
CA VAL A 57 5.10 24.71 23.25
C VAL A 57 6.07 24.07 22.26
N SER A 58 7.27 23.74 22.73
CA SER A 58 8.25 23.00 21.92
C SER A 58 7.87 21.53 21.85
N ALA A 59 7.97 20.96 20.67
CA ALA A 59 7.77 19.54 20.43
C ALA A 59 9.11 18.79 20.60
N THR A 60 9.05 17.59 21.13
CA THR A 60 10.22 16.73 21.35
C THR A 60 10.32 15.74 20.20
N ARG A 61 11.50 15.60 19.60
CA ARG A 61 11.71 14.60 18.54
C ARG A 61 11.46 13.19 19.08
N SER A 62 10.58 12.45 18.42
CA SER A 62 10.31 11.05 18.72
C SER A 62 11.45 10.16 18.22
N THR A 63 11.72 9.07 18.94
CA THR A 63 12.66 8.02 18.52
C THR A 63 12.00 6.98 17.62
N ASP A 64 10.67 6.99 17.54
CA ASP A 64 9.93 6.03 16.75
C ASP A 64 10.14 6.27 15.25
N PRO A 65 10.45 5.23 14.47
CA PRO A 65 10.63 5.38 13.04
C PRO A 65 9.31 5.80 12.39
N SER A 66 9.31 6.93 11.69
CA SER A 66 8.19 7.38 10.84
C SER A 66 8.68 7.38 9.39
N PRO A 67 8.27 6.42 8.54
CA PRO A 67 8.72 6.38 7.15
C PRO A 67 8.47 7.72 6.45
N GLY A 68 9.52 8.30 5.86
CA GLY A 68 9.48 9.60 5.17
C GLY A 68 9.31 10.83 6.04
N PHE A 69 9.25 10.67 7.36
CA PHE A 69 9.08 11.79 8.27
C PHE A 69 10.02 11.71 9.47
N VAL A 70 10.35 12.87 10.04
CA VAL A 70 10.82 12.99 11.42
C VAL A 70 9.61 13.38 12.27
N ARG A 71 9.23 12.50 13.20
CA ARG A 71 8.13 12.76 14.12
C ARG A 71 8.60 13.57 15.32
N TYR A 72 7.79 14.55 15.70
CA TYR A 72 7.90 15.31 16.93
C TYR A 72 6.61 15.17 17.74
N GLU A 73 6.72 14.95 19.03
CA GLU A 73 5.62 14.80 19.97
C GLU A 73 5.47 16.05 20.82
N VAL A 74 4.22 16.43 21.10
CA VAL A 74 3.91 17.63 21.86
C VAL A 74 2.83 17.35 22.88
N GLU A 75 2.98 17.93 24.07
CA GLU A 75 1.99 17.87 25.14
C GLU A 75 1.44 19.28 25.43
N LEU A 76 0.12 19.45 25.41
CA LEU A 76 -0.55 20.67 25.84
C LEU A 76 -1.28 20.43 27.16
N SER A 77 -0.98 21.24 28.16
CA SER A 77 -1.68 21.18 29.46
C SER A 77 -1.83 22.53 30.16
N GLU A 78 -1.16 23.58 29.69
CA GLU A 78 -1.21 24.91 30.30
C GLU A 78 -2.19 25.82 29.57
N ASN A 79 -2.82 26.75 30.29
CA ASN A 79 -3.75 27.75 29.72
C ASN A 79 -4.94 27.15 28.96
N LEU A 80 -5.33 25.93 29.31
CA LEU A 80 -6.47 25.20 28.73
C LEU A 80 -7.53 24.93 29.81
N PHE A 81 -8.75 24.68 29.36
CA PHE A 81 -9.87 24.36 30.25
C PHE A 81 -9.75 22.93 30.81
N GLY A 82 -10.37 22.72 31.97
CA GLY A 82 -10.48 21.43 32.63
C GLY A 82 -11.67 20.59 32.16
N PRO A 83 -11.99 19.51 32.87
CA PRO A 83 -13.21 18.73 32.65
C PRO A 83 -14.47 19.59 32.58
N THR A 84 -15.06 19.66 31.39
CA THR A 84 -16.27 20.44 31.10
C THR A 84 -16.96 19.89 29.85
N ASP A 85 -18.28 20.00 29.84
CA ASP A 85 -19.13 19.69 28.68
C ASP A 85 -19.55 20.96 27.92
N ASP A 86 -18.96 22.11 28.24
CA ASP A 86 -19.27 23.39 27.59
C ASP A 86 -18.83 23.36 26.11
N PRO A 87 -19.78 23.40 25.16
CA PRO A 87 -19.49 23.34 23.73
C PRO A 87 -18.83 24.61 23.19
N THR A 88 -18.80 25.70 23.97
CA THR A 88 -18.20 26.97 23.56
C THR A 88 -16.68 26.97 23.68
N HIS A 89 -16.12 25.99 24.40
CA HIS A 89 -14.68 25.80 24.41
C HIS A 89 -14.22 25.27 23.06
N GLU A 90 -13.32 26.00 22.44
CA GLU A 90 -12.64 25.62 21.21
C GLU A 90 -11.17 26.02 21.30
N ILE A 91 -10.30 25.21 20.70
CA ILE A 91 -8.84 25.47 20.66
C ILE A 91 -8.43 25.59 19.20
N ASP A 92 -7.87 26.74 18.83
CA ASP A 92 -7.15 26.87 17.56
C ASP A 92 -5.71 26.38 17.78
N VAL A 93 -5.21 25.51 16.91
CA VAL A 93 -3.82 25.03 16.94
C VAL A 93 -3.15 25.13 15.56
N VAL A 94 -1.85 25.41 15.57
CA VAL A 94 -1.01 25.54 14.36
C VAL A 94 0.37 24.97 14.62
N ALA A 95 0.82 24.03 13.77
CA ALA A 95 2.19 23.55 13.82
C ALA A 95 3.13 24.56 13.17
N LEU A 96 4.28 24.81 13.81
CA LEU A 96 5.29 25.77 13.39
C LEU A 96 6.66 25.08 13.38
N VAL A 97 7.39 25.26 12.28
CA VAL A 97 8.82 24.91 12.19
C VAL A 97 9.63 26.18 12.05
N THR A 98 10.68 26.31 12.85
CA THR A 98 11.69 27.37 12.69
C THR A 98 12.95 26.75 12.12
N LEU A 99 13.43 27.27 11.00
CA LEU A 99 14.69 26.87 10.38
C LEU A 99 15.87 27.63 11.00
N ALA A 100 17.09 27.13 10.83
CA ALA A 100 18.32 27.71 11.38
C ALA A 100 18.59 29.15 10.90
N ASN A 101 18.05 29.52 9.73
CA ASN A 101 18.12 30.87 9.18
C ASN A 101 17.04 31.84 9.75
N GLY A 102 16.18 31.36 10.66
CA GLY A 102 15.08 32.13 11.25
C GLY A 102 13.78 32.14 10.43
N GLN A 103 13.75 31.48 9.26
CA GLN A 103 12.52 31.30 8.49
C GLN A 103 11.53 30.43 9.26
N ARG A 104 10.23 30.74 9.11
CA ARG A 104 9.13 30.03 9.75
C ARG A 104 8.27 29.35 8.69
N LEU A 105 7.98 28.07 8.91
CA LEU A 105 7.06 27.28 8.10
C LEU A 105 5.83 26.93 8.94
N PHE A 106 4.66 27.16 8.37
CA PHE A 106 3.37 26.83 8.99
C PHE A 106 2.71 25.70 8.21
N ASP A 107 1.97 24.84 8.91
CA ASP A 107 1.26 23.73 8.28
C ASP A 107 0.01 24.19 7.52
N HIS A 108 0.13 24.36 6.21
CA HIS A 108 -0.97 24.68 5.29
C HIS A 108 -1.37 23.49 4.40
N ASN A 109 -0.91 22.27 4.70
CA ASN A 109 -1.23 21.11 3.86
C ASN A 109 -2.73 20.78 3.87
N ARG A 110 -3.41 21.03 4.99
CA ARG A 110 -4.84 20.76 5.17
C ARG A 110 -5.72 21.96 4.83
N PHE A 111 -5.22 23.15 5.13
CA PHE A 111 -5.98 24.39 5.09
C PHE A 111 -5.22 25.40 4.24
N PRO A 112 -5.68 25.68 3.01
CA PRO A 112 -4.96 26.52 2.08
C PRO A 112 -4.98 28.00 2.46
N GLY A 113 -5.84 28.43 3.39
CA GLY A 113 -5.87 29.82 3.85
C GLY A 113 -4.76 30.17 4.82
N ASP A 114 -4.15 31.35 4.65
CA ASP A 114 -3.05 31.87 5.48
C ASP A 114 -3.35 31.94 7.00
N PHE A 115 -4.64 31.97 7.36
CA PHE A 115 -5.11 32.09 8.75
C PHE A 115 -6.04 30.95 9.18
N GLU A 116 -6.17 29.93 8.35
CA GLU A 116 -7.00 28.78 8.68
C GLU A 116 -6.24 27.87 9.67
N ASN A 117 -6.86 27.61 10.82
CA ASN A 117 -6.26 26.84 11.90
C ASN A 117 -7.01 25.53 12.07
N LEU A 118 -6.29 24.54 12.57
CA LEU A 118 -6.95 23.33 13.05
C LEU A 118 -7.73 23.68 14.33
N THR A 119 -9.01 23.32 14.37
CA THR A 119 -9.89 23.62 15.51
C THR A 119 -10.23 22.35 16.28
N LEU A 120 -9.95 22.33 17.58
CA LEU A 120 -10.40 21.29 18.51
C LEU A 120 -11.66 21.78 19.20
N GLN A 121 -12.76 21.03 19.03
CA GLN A 121 -14.08 21.43 19.52
C GLN A 121 -14.89 20.20 19.92
N LEU A 122 -16.00 20.39 20.65
CA LEU A 122 -16.81 19.26 21.11
C LEU A 122 -17.26 18.34 19.95
N ALA A 123 -17.63 18.93 18.81
CA ALA A 123 -18.10 18.19 17.64
C ALA A 123 -17.07 17.21 17.03
N ASN A 124 -15.77 17.41 17.27
CA ASN A 124 -14.72 16.47 16.87
C ASN A 124 -14.06 15.77 18.07
N GLY A 125 -14.70 15.79 19.24
CA GLY A 125 -14.18 15.19 20.46
C GLY A 125 -12.95 15.91 21.02
N PHE A 126 -12.69 17.15 20.59
CA PHE A 126 -11.45 17.88 20.82
C PHE A 126 -10.22 17.16 20.24
N ALA A 127 -10.39 16.55 19.08
CA ALA A 127 -9.36 15.82 18.37
C ALA A 127 -9.30 16.21 16.90
N ALA A 128 -8.12 16.07 16.31
CA ALA A 128 -7.96 16.14 14.88
C ALA A 128 -6.77 15.32 14.41
N ASN A 129 -6.82 14.92 13.14
CA ASN A 129 -5.75 14.22 12.44
C ASN A 129 -5.56 14.85 11.07
N ASP A 130 -4.45 14.55 10.40
CA ASP A 130 -4.13 15.08 9.07
C ASP A 130 -5.06 14.61 7.95
N GLY A 131 -6.08 13.80 8.24
CA GLY A 131 -6.96 13.23 7.22
C GLY A 131 -6.20 12.41 6.18
N GLN A 132 -4.98 11.98 6.51
CA GLN A 132 -4.06 11.29 5.61
C GLN A 132 -3.57 12.14 4.43
N THR A 133 -3.56 13.47 4.57
CA THR A 133 -3.08 14.41 3.53
C THR A 133 -1.60 14.20 3.21
N CYS A 134 -0.78 13.90 4.23
CA CYS A 134 0.65 13.61 4.09
C CYS A 134 0.86 12.09 4.19
N ARG A 135 0.65 11.39 3.07
CA ARG A 135 0.94 9.96 2.95
C ARG A 135 2.23 9.74 2.19
N VAL A 136 3.09 8.94 2.78
CA VAL A 136 4.20 8.32 2.06
C VAL A 136 3.77 6.94 1.59
N ASP A 137 4.26 6.53 0.42
CA ASP A 137 4.11 5.16 -0.04
C ASP A 137 4.97 4.26 0.83
N VAL A 138 4.34 3.40 1.63
CA VAL A 138 5.02 2.40 2.46
C VAL A 138 4.56 1.01 2.05
N GLY A 139 5.48 0.23 1.52
CA GLY A 139 5.30 -1.22 1.41
C GLY A 139 5.86 -1.88 2.66
N ARG A 140 5.11 -2.84 3.22
CA ARG A 140 5.52 -3.59 4.39
C ARG A 140 5.73 -5.05 4.05
N LEU A 141 6.85 -5.59 4.54
CA LEU A 141 7.16 -7.00 4.50
C LEU A 141 7.26 -7.52 5.94
N GLU A 142 6.53 -8.59 6.24
CA GLU A 142 6.50 -9.23 7.56
C GLU A 142 7.00 -10.66 7.41
N PHE A 143 8.03 -11.03 8.16
CA PHE A 143 8.62 -12.37 8.22
C PHE A 143 8.28 -12.99 9.57
N LEU A 144 7.43 -14.01 9.57
CA LEU A 144 6.88 -14.61 10.80
C LEU A 144 7.72 -15.81 11.29
N GLU A 145 7.63 -16.15 12.57
CA GLU A 145 8.26 -17.34 13.20
C GLU A 145 7.97 -18.63 12.41
N SER A 146 6.76 -18.74 11.85
CA SER A 146 6.31 -19.91 11.08
C SER A 146 6.98 -20.08 9.71
N TRP A 147 8.03 -19.31 9.41
CA TRP A 147 8.74 -19.24 8.13
C TRP A 147 7.91 -18.71 6.95
N HIS A 148 6.65 -18.32 7.20
CA HIS A 148 5.84 -17.59 6.24
C HIS A 148 6.24 -16.12 6.19
N HIS A 149 5.92 -15.46 5.09
CA HIS A 149 6.06 -14.02 4.98
C HIS A 149 4.82 -13.42 4.31
N HIS A 150 4.52 -12.18 4.66
CA HIS A 150 3.39 -11.44 4.12
C HIS A 150 3.87 -10.09 3.60
N SER A 151 3.26 -9.63 2.51
CA SER A 151 3.43 -8.28 2.00
C SER A 151 2.12 -7.52 2.14
N THR A 152 2.17 -6.32 2.68
CA THR A 152 1.05 -5.38 2.72
C THR A 152 1.47 -4.02 2.17
N GLY A 153 0.54 -3.31 1.52
CA GLY A 153 0.91 -2.15 0.71
C GLY A 153 1.74 -2.53 -0.52
N LEU A 154 2.12 -1.52 -1.30
CA LEU A 154 2.93 -1.68 -2.50
C LEU A 154 4.32 -1.13 -2.23
N LEU A 155 5.36 -1.89 -2.57
CA LEU A 155 6.72 -1.38 -2.62
C LEU A 155 6.84 -0.47 -3.83
N ARG A 156 7.18 0.80 -3.63
CA ARG A 156 7.30 1.78 -4.71
C ARG A 156 8.65 2.47 -4.70
N GLN A 157 9.17 2.77 -5.89
CA GLN A 157 10.32 3.63 -6.12
C GLN A 157 10.13 4.96 -5.39
N GLY A 158 11.17 5.37 -4.65
CA GLY A 158 11.18 6.59 -3.85
C GLY A 158 10.33 6.55 -2.57
N GLY A 159 9.53 5.49 -2.39
CA GLY A 159 8.78 5.22 -1.17
C GLY A 159 9.65 4.60 -0.07
N TYR A 160 9.01 3.93 0.88
CA TYR A 160 9.67 3.30 2.01
C TYR A 160 9.31 1.82 2.11
N LEU A 161 10.32 1.01 2.45
CA LEU A 161 10.15 -0.37 2.87
C LEU A 161 10.16 -0.41 4.40
N HIS A 162 9.10 -0.95 4.98
CA HIS A 162 9.00 -1.28 6.39
C HIS A 162 9.12 -2.80 6.55
N LEU A 163 10.20 -3.25 7.15
CA LEU A 163 10.52 -4.66 7.33
C LEU A 163 10.32 -5.05 8.80
N SER A 164 9.37 -5.95 9.05
CA SER A 164 9.20 -6.59 10.36
C SER A 164 9.73 -8.02 10.27
N TYR A 165 10.59 -8.37 11.21
CA TYR A 165 11.15 -9.72 11.32
C TYR A 165 10.91 -10.24 12.72
N ASP A 166 10.21 -11.35 12.81
CA ASP A 166 10.06 -12.10 14.04
C ASP A 166 11.40 -12.77 14.37
N ILE A 167 12.06 -12.29 15.43
CA ILE A 167 13.41 -12.76 15.75
C ILE A 167 13.43 -14.28 15.96
N ASP A 168 12.35 -14.88 16.48
CA ASP A 168 12.24 -16.31 16.81
C ASP A 168 12.21 -17.23 15.60
N ARG A 169 12.11 -16.66 14.40
CA ARG A 169 12.38 -17.36 13.14
C ARG A 169 13.84 -17.83 13.01
N LEU A 170 14.80 -17.12 13.60
CA LEU A 170 16.23 -17.47 13.55
C LEU A 170 16.83 -17.56 14.96
N PRO A 171 16.49 -18.61 15.74
CA PRO A 171 16.84 -18.71 17.16
C PRO A 171 18.29 -19.16 17.42
N ASP A 172 18.97 -19.70 16.40
CA ASP A 172 20.34 -20.18 16.51
C ASP A 172 21.32 -19.03 16.79
N CYS A 173 22.52 -19.34 17.29
CA CYS A 173 23.60 -18.36 17.52
C CYS A 173 23.29 -17.21 18.48
N ARG A 174 22.23 -17.30 19.29
CA ARG A 174 21.93 -16.33 20.35
C ARG A 174 22.78 -16.56 21.62
N GLY A 175 23.97 -15.96 21.66
CA GLY A 175 24.93 -16.10 22.77
C GLY A 175 24.87 -14.99 23.83
N THR A 176 25.44 -15.23 25.02
CA THR A 176 25.64 -14.18 26.03
C THR A 176 27.12 -13.96 26.34
N HIS A 177 27.47 -12.76 26.79
CA HIS A 177 28.80 -12.41 27.27
C HIS A 177 28.69 -11.60 28.56
N ASN A 178 29.34 -12.07 29.62
CA ASN A 178 29.21 -11.50 30.97
C ASN A 178 27.75 -11.36 31.43
N GLY A 179 26.89 -12.30 31.04
CA GLY A 179 25.47 -12.30 31.40
C GLY A 179 24.59 -11.31 30.65
N HIS A 180 25.10 -10.68 29.58
CA HIS A 180 24.32 -9.82 28.66
C HIS A 180 24.22 -10.46 27.26
N PRO A 181 23.18 -10.17 26.46
CA PRO A 181 23.08 -10.67 25.09
C PRO A 181 24.24 -10.15 24.25
N ALA A 182 24.89 -11.07 23.54
CA ALA A 182 26.02 -10.79 22.67
C ALA A 182 25.76 -11.36 21.27
N TRP A 183 24.54 -11.16 20.78
CA TRP A 183 24.09 -11.56 19.45
C TRP A 183 23.25 -10.44 18.82
N ASP A 184 23.14 -10.49 17.50
CA ASP A 184 22.23 -9.62 16.75
C ASP A 184 21.63 -10.36 15.57
N ILE A 185 20.47 -9.90 15.11
CA ILE A 185 19.91 -10.29 13.81
C ILE A 185 19.91 -9.04 12.93
N VAL A 186 20.61 -9.12 11.81
CA VAL A 186 20.73 -8.04 10.84
C VAL A 186 19.98 -8.43 9.58
N ALA A 187 19.04 -7.57 9.17
CA ALA A 187 18.47 -7.64 7.85
C ALA A 187 19.43 -6.99 6.85
N HIS A 188 19.67 -7.66 5.74
CA HIS A 188 20.47 -7.18 4.63
C HIS A 188 19.59 -7.09 3.40
N LEU A 189 19.64 -5.96 2.72
CA LEU A 189 18.83 -5.64 1.56
C LEU A 189 19.75 -5.24 0.41
N ARG A 190 19.46 -5.74 -0.79
CA ARG A 190 20.08 -5.30 -2.04
C ARG A 190 19.00 -4.86 -3.02
N PHE A 191 19.02 -3.57 -3.36
CA PHE A 191 18.09 -3.00 -4.34
C PHE A 191 18.65 -3.16 -5.76
N LEU A 192 17.81 -3.61 -6.69
CA LEU A 192 18.19 -3.89 -8.07
C LEU A 192 17.49 -2.93 -9.03
N PRO A 193 18.11 -2.57 -10.17
CA PRO A 193 19.38 -3.10 -10.67
C PRO A 193 20.63 -2.41 -10.11
N GLY A 194 20.49 -1.27 -9.41
CA GLY A 194 21.61 -0.44 -8.96
C GLY A 194 22.60 -1.15 -8.02
N GLY A 195 22.17 -2.22 -7.34
CA GLY A 195 23.00 -2.99 -6.42
C GLY A 195 23.23 -2.29 -5.08
N GLU A 196 22.47 -1.23 -4.76
CA GLU A 196 22.59 -0.51 -3.50
C GLU A 196 22.23 -1.43 -2.33
N GLU A 197 23.14 -1.54 -1.37
CA GLU A 197 22.95 -2.37 -0.18
C GLU A 197 22.63 -1.53 1.06
N ARG A 198 21.69 -2.02 1.87
CA ARG A 198 21.35 -1.44 3.16
C ARG A 198 21.17 -2.55 4.18
N SER A 199 21.70 -2.33 5.38
CA SER A 199 21.56 -3.29 6.47
C SER A 199 21.20 -2.61 7.78
N GLY A 200 20.46 -3.31 8.63
CA GLY A 200 20.04 -2.82 9.93
C GLY A 200 19.66 -3.94 10.88
N SER A 201 19.90 -3.74 12.18
CA SER A 201 19.42 -4.66 13.21
C SER A 201 17.89 -4.68 13.23
N VAL A 202 17.31 -5.88 13.25
CA VAL A 202 15.87 -6.11 13.44
C VAL A 202 15.53 -6.52 14.88
N ARG A 203 16.42 -6.20 15.81
CA ARG A 203 16.34 -6.58 17.22
C ARG A 203 16.59 -5.36 18.11
N GLU A 204 15.87 -5.30 19.21
CA GLU A 204 16.11 -4.34 20.29
C GLU A 204 16.31 -5.07 21.63
N LEU A 205 17.09 -4.49 22.55
CA LEU A 205 17.21 -5.03 23.91
C LEU A 205 16.24 -4.31 24.84
N VAL A 206 15.48 -5.08 25.61
CA VAL A 206 14.68 -4.53 26.70
C VAL A 206 15.63 -4.00 27.75
N SER A 207 15.48 -2.73 28.13
CA SER A 207 16.32 -2.06 29.14
C SER A 207 15.53 -1.70 30.38
N VAL A 208 16.11 -1.93 31.56
CA VAL A 208 15.54 -1.54 32.85
C VAL A 208 16.49 -0.54 33.49
N ASN A 209 16.02 0.68 33.75
CA ASN A 209 16.83 1.80 34.27
C ASN A 209 18.08 2.09 33.42
N GLY A 210 17.97 1.98 32.10
CA GLY A 210 19.08 2.20 31.16
C GLY A 210 20.09 1.05 31.07
N VAL A 211 19.86 -0.07 31.77
CA VAL A 211 20.69 -1.27 31.69
C VAL A 211 20.00 -2.33 30.83
N PRO A 212 20.62 -2.81 29.74
CA PRO A 212 20.05 -3.88 28.93
C PRO A 212 19.88 -5.19 29.70
N THR A 213 18.71 -5.80 29.56
CA THR A 213 18.41 -7.13 30.10
C THR A 213 18.79 -8.23 29.10
N ASN A 214 18.56 -9.50 29.48
CA ASN A 214 18.71 -10.63 28.55
C ASN A 214 17.51 -10.84 27.61
N GLN A 215 16.49 -9.98 27.69
CA GLN A 215 15.32 -10.05 26.83
C GLN A 215 15.54 -9.18 25.58
N ALA A 216 15.22 -9.75 24.43
CA ALA A 216 15.20 -9.06 23.15
C ALA A 216 13.78 -9.04 22.61
N THR A 217 13.46 -8.00 21.84
CA THR A 217 12.19 -7.86 21.13
C THR A 217 12.47 -7.53 19.67
N ASP A 218 11.48 -7.82 18.82
CA ASP A 218 11.51 -7.42 17.41
C ASP A 218 11.62 -5.91 17.29
N ARG A 219 12.45 -5.46 16.36
CA ARG A 219 12.57 -4.05 15.99
C ARG A 219 12.36 -3.93 14.49
N PRO A 220 11.39 -3.14 14.01
CA PRO A 220 11.24 -2.95 12.59
C PRO A 220 12.43 -2.21 11.97
N PHE A 221 12.83 -2.64 10.78
CA PHE A 221 13.81 -1.94 9.96
C PHE A 221 13.09 -1.16 8.86
N VAL A 222 13.27 0.17 8.85
CA VAL A 222 12.64 1.06 7.86
C VAL A 222 13.73 1.68 7.00
N THR A 223 13.56 1.62 5.68
CA THR A 223 14.47 2.25 4.74
C THR A 223 13.76 2.85 3.54
N ARG A 224 14.31 3.94 2.98
CA ARG A 224 13.87 4.46 1.69
C ARG A 224 14.21 3.46 0.58
N ILE A 225 13.32 3.31 -0.39
CA ILE A 225 13.53 2.53 -1.60
C ILE A 225 14.18 3.47 -2.65
N PRO A 226 15.30 3.09 -3.28
CA PRO A 226 15.90 3.91 -4.34
C PRO A 226 14.93 4.18 -5.49
N ASP A 227 15.04 5.36 -6.10
CA ASP A 227 14.11 5.80 -7.16
C ASP A 227 14.24 4.97 -8.46
N ASP A 228 15.34 4.25 -8.64
CA ASP A 228 15.61 3.38 -9.78
C ASP A 228 15.35 1.90 -9.48
N ALA A 229 15.02 1.54 -8.24
CA ALA A 229 14.89 0.15 -7.83
C ALA A 229 13.64 -0.50 -8.45
N SER A 230 13.79 -1.65 -9.09
CA SER A 230 12.70 -2.48 -9.63
C SER A 230 12.49 -3.77 -8.84
N ALA A 231 13.42 -4.11 -7.95
CA ALA A 231 13.30 -5.23 -7.03
C ALA A 231 14.18 -5.01 -5.79
N VAL A 232 13.89 -5.75 -4.72
CA VAL A 232 14.78 -5.90 -3.56
C VAL A 232 15.00 -7.37 -3.26
N GLU A 233 16.25 -7.73 -2.99
CA GLU A 233 16.64 -9.01 -2.41
C GLU A 233 16.93 -8.83 -0.92
N ILE A 234 16.41 -9.73 -0.08
CA ILE A 234 16.48 -9.64 1.37
C ILE A 234 17.00 -10.95 1.94
N TRP A 235 17.91 -10.87 2.90
CA TRP A 235 18.36 -12.00 3.72
C TRP A 235 18.68 -11.53 5.14
N PHE A 236 18.67 -12.46 6.08
CA PHE A 236 18.92 -12.18 7.49
C PHE A 236 20.10 -12.98 8.00
N GLU A 237 20.91 -12.32 8.83
CA GLU A 237 22.09 -12.89 9.47
C GLU A 237 21.91 -12.83 10.97
N ASN A 238 22.01 -13.98 11.65
CA ASN A 238 22.17 -14.02 13.09
C ASN A 238 23.62 -14.36 13.41
N TYR A 239 24.28 -13.52 14.20
CA TYR A 239 25.65 -13.75 14.62
C TYR A 239 25.86 -13.40 16.09
N THR A 240 26.89 -13.99 16.69
CA THR A 240 27.34 -13.67 18.05
C THR A 240 28.67 -12.94 18.05
N GLY A 241 28.77 -11.82 18.77
CA GLY A 241 29.94 -10.94 18.75
C GLY A 241 31.03 -11.28 19.76
N ALA A 242 30.76 -12.13 20.76
CA ALA A 242 31.63 -12.32 21.92
C ALA A 242 32.53 -13.55 21.83
N GLY A 243 33.43 -13.57 20.84
CA GLY A 243 34.46 -14.60 20.71
C GLY A 243 33.96 -15.99 20.26
N SER A 244 32.67 -16.11 19.97
CA SER A 244 32.10 -17.25 19.25
C SER A 244 31.98 -16.88 17.78
N SER A 245 32.19 -17.86 16.89
CA SER A 245 32.07 -17.71 15.44
C SER A 245 30.72 -18.24 14.91
N CYS A 246 29.71 -18.36 15.78
CA CYS A 246 28.40 -18.85 15.37
C CYS A 246 27.74 -17.81 14.46
N VAL A 247 27.36 -18.25 13.26
CA VAL A 247 26.56 -17.49 12.30
C VAL A 247 25.47 -18.42 11.76
N SER A 248 24.25 -17.90 11.63
CA SER A 248 23.13 -18.57 10.97
C SER A 248 22.44 -17.61 10.01
N TRP A 249 21.78 -18.16 9.00
CA TRP A 249 21.19 -17.38 7.91
C TRP A 249 19.73 -17.76 7.66
N ASP A 250 18.92 -16.75 7.38
CA ASP A 250 17.60 -16.91 6.78
C ASP A 250 17.59 -16.20 5.43
N SER A 251 17.75 -16.99 4.37
CA SER A 251 18.02 -16.51 3.02
C SER A 251 17.27 -17.32 1.96
N ASN A 252 16.09 -17.85 2.29
CA ASN A 252 15.33 -18.72 1.37
C ASN A 252 16.21 -19.84 0.77
N LEU A 253 16.91 -20.57 1.64
CA LEU A 253 17.87 -21.63 1.25
C LEU A 253 19.01 -21.14 0.33
N GLY A 254 19.46 -19.90 0.52
CA GLY A 254 20.55 -19.28 -0.25
C GLY A 254 20.11 -18.53 -1.51
N ALA A 255 18.81 -18.51 -1.83
CA ALA A 255 18.28 -17.77 -2.97
C ALA A 255 17.97 -16.29 -2.66
N ASN A 256 17.96 -15.91 -1.38
CA ASN A 256 17.40 -14.68 -0.83
C ASN A 256 15.89 -14.54 -1.11
N TYR A 257 15.22 -13.70 -0.34
CA TYR A 257 13.82 -13.33 -0.60
C TYR A 257 13.79 -12.19 -1.60
N ARG A 258 13.07 -12.35 -2.71
CA ARG A 258 12.99 -11.33 -3.76
C ARG A 258 11.59 -10.76 -3.86
N PHE A 259 11.48 -9.43 -3.87
CA PHE A 259 10.22 -8.72 -4.00
C PHE A 259 10.29 -7.71 -5.15
N GLU A 260 9.21 -7.59 -5.91
CA GLU A 260 9.06 -6.58 -6.97
C GLU A 260 8.86 -5.19 -6.34
N ILE A 261 9.47 -4.19 -6.96
CA ILE A 261 9.26 -2.77 -6.61
C ILE A 261 8.62 -2.10 -7.81
N LEU A 262 7.48 -1.47 -7.55
CA LEU A 262 6.71 -0.77 -8.56
C LEU A 262 7.26 0.66 -8.77
N PRO A 263 7.00 1.27 -9.93
CA PRO A 263 7.22 2.70 -10.14
C PRO A 263 6.43 3.58 -9.14
N PRO A 264 6.70 4.90 -9.11
CA PRO A 264 5.93 5.85 -8.31
C PRO A 264 4.44 5.81 -8.66
N ALA A 265 3.55 6.14 -7.71
CA ALA A 265 2.10 6.00 -7.88
C ALA A 265 1.52 6.79 -9.08
N GLY A 266 2.15 7.91 -9.46
CA GLY A 266 1.77 8.72 -10.62
C GLY A 266 2.37 8.30 -11.95
N ASP A 267 3.17 7.23 -12.00
CA ASP A 267 3.77 6.75 -13.24
C ASP A 267 2.67 6.21 -14.19
N SER A 268 2.75 6.56 -15.47
CA SER A 268 1.80 6.10 -16.49
C SER A 268 1.70 4.57 -16.57
N ARG A 269 2.74 3.84 -16.19
CA ARG A 269 2.79 2.36 -16.15
C ARG A 269 1.91 1.76 -15.05
N CYS A 270 1.57 2.55 -14.04
CA CYS A 270 0.70 2.17 -12.92
C CYS A 270 -0.75 2.58 -13.16
N LEU A 271 -0.99 3.55 -14.06
CA LEU A 271 -2.30 4.14 -14.24
C LEU A 271 -3.28 3.09 -14.75
N ASN A 272 -4.29 2.81 -13.93
CA ASN A 272 -5.36 1.88 -14.26
C ASN A 272 -4.92 0.43 -14.52
N VAL A 273 -3.75 0.01 -14.06
CA VAL A 273 -3.27 -1.36 -14.24
C VAL A 273 -3.50 -2.20 -12.98
N GLU A 274 -4.01 -3.41 -13.16
CA GLU A 274 -4.17 -4.41 -12.11
C GLU A 274 -3.73 -5.78 -12.61
N LYS A 275 -3.42 -6.72 -11.71
CA LYS A 275 -2.99 -8.08 -12.06
C LYS A 275 -3.68 -9.10 -11.17
N ASP A 276 -4.07 -10.24 -11.76
CA ASP A 276 -4.60 -11.37 -11.02
C ASP A 276 -3.55 -11.91 -10.05
N ARG A 277 -3.94 -12.06 -8.77
CA ARG A 277 -3.09 -12.65 -7.73
C ARG A 277 -3.07 -14.18 -7.76
N GLY A 278 -3.94 -14.81 -8.54
CA GLY A 278 -4.07 -16.27 -8.56
C GLY A 278 -4.72 -16.85 -7.29
N ILE A 279 -5.25 -15.98 -6.43
CA ILE A 279 -5.97 -16.37 -5.22
C ILE A 279 -7.40 -16.72 -5.64
N ASN A 280 -7.75 -17.99 -5.49
CA ASN A 280 -9.05 -18.53 -5.89
C ASN A 280 -9.77 -19.07 -4.65
N ALA A 281 -10.44 -18.20 -3.90
CA ALA A 281 -11.00 -18.56 -2.59
C ALA A 281 -12.14 -19.58 -2.67
N GLU A 282 -13.07 -19.42 -3.62
CA GLU A 282 -14.30 -20.24 -3.70
C GLU A 282 -14.40 -21.04 -5.01
N ASP A 283 -13.89 -20.50 -6.12
CA ASP A 283 -13.84 -21.17 -7.42
C ASP A 283 -12.52 -20.84 -8.15
N PRO A 284 -11.83 -21.80 -8.80
CA PRO A 284 -10.56 -21.59 -9.52
C PRO A 284 -10.61 -20.55 -10.65
N ARG A 285 -11.80 -20.16 -11.08
CA ARG A 285 -12.05 -19.20 -12.16
C ARG A 285 -12.42 -17.82 -11.64
N MET A 286 -12.53 -17.66 -10.33
CA MET A 286 -12.49 -16.33 -9.73
C MET A 286 -11.20 -15.64 -10.14
N VAL A 287 -11.29 -14.34 -10.27
CA VAL A 287 -10.13 -13.49 -10.47
C VAL A 287 -10.03 -12.56 -9.26
N GLN A 288 -8.82 -12.34 -8.78
CA GLN A 288 -8.59 -11.40 -7.69
C GLN A 288 -7.57 -10.39 -8.14
N MET A 289 -8.08 -9.29 -8.68
CA MET A 289 -7.28 -8.19 -9.18
C MET A 289 -6.71 -7.36 -8.04
N ALA A 290 -5.47 -6.94 -8.22
CA ALA A 290 -4.84 -5.95 -7.36
C ALA A 290 -4.07 -4.92 -8.17
N PRO A 291 -3.95 -3.67 -7.68
CA PRO A 291 -3.17 -2.64 -8.35
C PRO A 291 -1.77 -3.14 -8.69
N TYR A 292 -1.33 -2.87 -9.91
CA TYR A 292 -0.07 -3.32 -10.46
C TYR A 292 0.56 -2.20 -11.29
N CYS A 293 1.84 -2.34 -11.65
CA CYS A 293 2.47 -1.45 -12.60
C CYS A 293 3.32 -2.26 -13.59
N LEU A 294 3.31 -1.85 -14.85
CA LEU A 294 4.17 -2.45 -15.85
C LEU A 294 5.65 -2.15 -15.54
N SER A 295 6.52 -3.14 -15.72
CA SER A 295 7.97 -2.96 -15.64
C SER A 295 8.56 -2.29 -16.89
N TYR A 296 7.73 -1.96 -17.87
CA TYR A 296 8.09 -1.40 -19.17
C TYR A 296 7.08 -0.35 -19.62
N PRO A 297 7.50 0.66 -20.42
CA PRO A 297 6.57 1.52 -21.13
C PRO A 297 5.88 0.77 -22.28
N ILE A 298 4.71 1.24 -22.70
CA ILE A 298 4.06 0.77 -23.93
C ILE A 298 4.38 1.78 -25.04
N ASP A 299 5.11 1.35 -26.07
CA ASP A 299 5.54 2.22 -27.18
C ASP A 299 4.45 2.42 -28.22
N ALA A 300 3.63 1.39 -28.45
CA ALA A 300 2.55 1.43 -29.42
C ALA A 300 1.36 0.54 -29.03
N GLN A 301 0.18 0.95 -29.45
CA GLN A 301 -1.04 0.16 -29.39
C GLN A 301 -1.49 -0.13 -30.82
N VAL A 302 -1.50 -1.39 -31.22
CA VAL A 302 -1.82 -1.81 -32.60
C VAL A 302 -2.84 -2.93 -32.58
N ALA A 303 -3.60 -3.12 -33.66
CA ALA A 303 -4.49 -4.26 -33.77
C ALA A 303 -3.67 -5.57 -33.83
N ALA A 304 -4.12 -6.60 -33.11
CA ALA A 304 -3.64 -7.96 -33.34
C ALA A 304 -4.27 -8.44 -34.65
N THR A 305 -3.49 -8.70 -35.70
CA THR A 305 -4.01 -9.05 -37.03
C THR A 305 -3.48 -10.36 -37.59
N HIS A 306 -2.59 -11.02 -36.85
CA HIS A 306 -1.88 -12.23 -37.26
C HIS A 306 -2.14 -13.38 -36.30
N CYS A 307 -3.34 -13.43 -35.69
CA CYS A 307 -3.72 -14.51 -34.78
C CYS A 307 -2.83 -14.65 -33.56
N GLU A 308 -2.29 -13.52 -33.10
CA GLU A 308 -1.42 -13.48 -31.93
C GLU A 308 -2.21 -13.81 -30.65
N LEU A 309 -3.53 -13.56 -30.63
CA LEU A 309 -4.42 -14.00 -29.56
C LEU A 309 -5.82 -14.36 -30.05
N ARG A 310 -6.49 -15.26 -29.33
CA ARG A 310 -7.92 -15.55 -29.50
C ARG A 310 -8.59 -15.81 -28.15
N LEU A 311 -9.87 -15.47 -28.07
CA LEU A 311 -10.70 -15.75 -26.90
C LEU A 311 -11.22 -17.20 -26.96
N GLU A 312 -10.96 -17.98 -25.92
CA GLU A 312 -11.43 -19.37 -25.78
C GLU A 312 -12.68 -19.47 -24.89
N GLY A 313 -12.84 -18.55 -23.94
CA GLY A 313 -14.00 -18.45 -23.07
C GLY A 313 -14.10 -17.08 -22.40
N PHE A 314 -15.32 -16.62 -22.13
CA PHE A 314 -15.56 -15.39 -21.40
C PHE A 314 -16.87 -15.49 -20.61
N GLY A 315 -16.82 -15.16 -19.32
CA GLY A 315 -17.96 -15.33 -18.42
C GLY A 315 -18.16 -14.19 -17.43
N ASP A 316 -19.42 -13.94 -17.06
CA ASP A 316 -19.89 -13.06 -15.97
C ASP A 316 -20.18 -13.94 -14.76
N GLY A 317 -19.23 -13.97 -13.82
CA GLY A 317 -19.26 -14.78 -12.60
C GLY A 317 -19.87 -14.01 -11.43
N ARG A 318 -20.72 -14.68 -10.66
CA ARG A 318 -21.32 -14.13 -9.44
C ARG A 318 -21.38 -15.19 -8.37
N ILE A 319 -20.98 -14.83 -7.15
CA ILE A 319 -21.17 -15.64 -5.94
C ILE A 319 -21.78 -14.80 -4.84
N GLY A 320 -22.44 -15.46 -3.90
CA GLY A 320 -22.92 -14.89 -2.65
C GLY A 320 -22.72 -15.87 -1.52
N HIS A 321 -21.58 -15.80 -0.84
CA HIS A 321 -21.31 -16.62 0.35
C HIS A 321 -21.69 -15.82 1.60
N TYR A 322 -22.59 -16.35 2.43
CA TYR A 322 -23.11 -15.68 3.64
C TYR A 322 -23.68 -14.27 3.42
N GLY A 323 -24.27 -14.02 2.24
CA GLY A 323 -24.84 -12.71 1.91
C GLY A 323 -23.79 -11.65 1.54
N ILE A 324 -22.54 -12.04 1.32
CA ILE A 324 -21.46 -11.17 0.83
C ILE A 324 -21.35 -11.40 -0.68
N PRO A 325 -21.96 -10.54 -1.53
CA PRO A 325 -21.87 -10.71 -2.96
C PRO A 325 -20.46 -10.38 -3.48
N PHE A 326 -20.04 -11.15 -4.47
CA PHE A 326 -18.84 -10.89 -5.26
C PHE A 326 -19.14 -11.20 -6.73
N GLY A 327 -18.73 -10.31 -7.62
CA GLY A 327 -18.99 -10.40 -9.05
C GLY A 327 -17.75 -10.07 -9.86
N TRP A 328 -17.50 -10.82 -10.93
CA TRP A 328 -16.33 -10.67 -11.76
C TRP A 328 -16.58 -11.09 -13.20
N PHE A 329 -15.74 -10.60 -14.11
CA PHE A 329 -15.61 -11.17 -15.45
C PHE A 329 -14.36 -12.03 -15.50
N VAL A 330 -14.40 -13.16 -16.21
CA VAL A 330 -13.25 -14.03 -16.43
C VAL A 330 -13.11 -14.33 -17.93
N ALA A 331 -11.90 -14.20 -18.46
CA ALA A 331 -11.56 -14.48 -19.84
C ALA A 331 -10.43 -15.51 -19.92
N TYR A 332 -10.55 -16.44 -20.88
CA TYR A 332 -9.50 -17.36 -21.27
C TYR A 332 -9.01 -16.99 -22.65
N LEU A 333 -7.73 -16.66 -22.75
CA LEU A 333 -7.08 -16.21 -23.97
C LEU A 333 -6.05 -17.26 -24.39
N ARG A 334 -6.13 -17.74 -25.63
CA ARG A 334 -5.03 -18.49 -26.23
C ARG A 334 -4.12 -17.53 -26.97
N VAL A 335 -2.84 -17.55 -26.63
CA VAL A 335 -1.81 -16.78 -27.31
C VAL A 335 -1.18 -17.67 -28.39
N GLY A 336 -1.18 -17.18 -29.62
CA GLY A 336 -0.50 -17.79 -30.76
C GLY A 336 0.95 -17.33 -30.86
N PRO A 337 1.71 -17.80 -31.87
CA PRO A 337 3.06 -17.30 -32.12
C PRO A 337 3.07 -15.79 -32.37
N GLN A 338 4.03 -15.09 -31.78
CA GLN A 338 4.26 -13.66 -31.99
C GLN A 338 5.72 -13.38 -32.35
N GLU A 339 5.96 -12.35 -33.15
CA GLU A 339 7.31 -11.84 -33.38
C GLU A 339 7.76 -11.03 -32.15
N GLY A 340 8.42 -11.71 -31.20
CA GLY A 340 8.95 -11.09 -29.99
C GLY A 340 8.70 -11.90 -28.72
N GLU A 341 9.06 -11.29 -27.60
CA GLU A 341 8.85 -11.83 -26.25
C GLU A 341 7.45 -11.41 -25.75
N LEU A 342 6.63 -12.39 -25.35
CA LEU A 342 5.37 -12.13 -24.67
C LEU A 342 5.64 -11.63 -23.25
N LEU A 343 5.15 -10.44 -22.91
CA LEU A 343 5.37 -9.82 -21.60
C LEU A 343 4.15 -9.92 -20.69
N ASN A 344 2.94 -9.74 -21.23
CA ASN A 344 1.68 -9.86 -20.48
C ASN A 344 0.51 -10.20 -21.41
N VAL A 345 -0.56 -10.72 -20.82
CA VAL A 345 -1.86 -10.96 -21.47
C VAL A 345 -2.95 -10.37 -20.56
N GLY A 346 -3.96 -9.73 -21.12
CA GLY A 346 -4.94 -9.03 -20.30
C GLY A 346 -6.27 -8.71 -20.98
N ILE A 347 -7.14 -8.10 -20.18
CA ILE A 347 -8.42 -7.52 -20.60
C ILE A 347 -8.41 -6.04 -20.28
N TYR A 348 -8.82 -5.22 -21.24
CA TYR A 348 -9.20 -3.83 -21.03
C TYR A 348 -10.69 -3.79 -20.71
N THR A 349 -11.05 -3.05 -19.67
CA THR A 349 -12.46 -2.83 -19.29
C THR A 349 -12.72 -1.34 -19.12
N ARG A 350 -13.76 -0.83 -19.79
CA ARG A 350 -14.37 0.47 -19.47
C ARG A 350 -15.61 0.23 -18.62
N PHE A 351 -15.77 1.01 -17.55
CA PHE A 351 -16.84 0.82 -16.58
C PHE A 351 -17.44 2.13 -16.07
N LEU A 352 -18.62 2.04 -15.48
CA LEU A 352 -19.27 3.08 -14.69
C LEU A 352 -19.24 2.66 -13.21
N ASP A 353 -18.61 3.45 -12.35
CA ASP A 353 -18.73 3.25 -10.91
C ASP A 353 -20.12 3.72 -10.46
N ARG A 354 -20.92 2.80 -9.92
CA ARG A 354 -22.31 3.08 -9.55
C ARG A 354 -22.43 3.95 -8.30
N ALA A 355 -21.41 3.96 -7.44
CA ALA A 355 -21.43 4.77 -6.24
C ALA A 355 -21.14 6.24 -6.54
N SER A 356 -20.16 6.51 -7.40
CA SER A 356 -19.74 7.88 -7.76
C SER A 356 -20.43 8.41 -9.03
N GLY A 357 -20.90 7.53 -9.91
CA GLY A 357 -21.39 7.88 -11.26
C GLY A 357 -20.25 8.19 -12.24
N GLU A 358 -18.99 8.02 -11.85
CA GLU A 358 -17.84 8.31 -12.69
C GLU A 358 -17.52 7.14 -13.64
N ARG A 359 -17.06 7.48 -14.84
CA ARG A 359 -16.59 6.50 -15.82
C ARG A 359 -15.09 6.31 -15.65
N GLY A 360 -14.65 5.05 -15.69
CA GLY A 360 -13.24 4.70 -15.60
C GLY A 360 -12.85 3.61 -16.60
N GLU A 361 -11.56 3.31 -16.63
CA GLU A 361 -11.00 2.20 -17.37
C GLU A 361 -9.96 1.44 -16.54
N ARG A 362 -9.77 0.16 -16.86
CA ARG A 362 -8.77 -0.72 -16.24
C ARG A 362 -8.13 -1.63 -17.29
N PHE A 363 -6.85 -1.91 -17.06
CA PHE A 363 -6.06 -2.93 -17.74
C PHE A 363 -5.75 -4.04 -16.74
N SER A 364 -6.45 -5.16 -16.88
CA SER A 364 -6.35 -6.27 -15.95
C SER A 364 -5.50 -7.38 -16.55
N LEU A 365 -4.34 -7.61 -15.96
CA LEU A 365 -3.35 -8.58 -16.41
C LEU A 365 -3.64 -9.96 -15.83
N GLY A 366 -3.51 -10.98 -16.66
CA GLY A 366 -3.79 -12.37 -16.32
C GLY A 366 -2.59 -13.17 -15.85
N LEU A 367 -2.84 -14.47 -15.68
CA LEU A 367 -1.86 -15.51 -15.38
C LEU A 367 -1.97 -16.62 -16.43
N GLU A 368 -0.83 -17.19 -16.82
CA GLU A 368 -0.81 -18.40 -17.63
C GLU A 368 -1.28 -19.59 -16.77
N VAL A 369 -2.33 -20.27 -17.21
CA VAL A 369 -2.95 -21.40 -16.49
C VAL A 369 -2.67 -22.75 -17.15
N SER A 370 -2.29 -22.74 -18.43
CA SER A 370 -1.70 -23.87 -19.15
C SER A 370 -0.93 -23.33 -20.36
N GLU A 371 -0.14 -24.16 -21.03
CA GLU A 371 0.73 -23.74 -22.15
C GLU A 371 -0.04 -22.93 -23.21
N GLY A 372 0.30 -21.64 -23.30
CA GLY A 372 -0.32 -20.69 -24.22
C GLY A 372 -1.75 -20.29 -23.87
N ILE A 373 -2.29 -20.67 -22.72
CA ILE A 373 -3.61 -20.26 -22.22
C ILE A 373 -3.48 -19.39 -20.98
N TRP A 374 -4.05 -18.20 -21.08
CA TRP A 374 -4.03 -17.20 -20.03
C TRP A 374 -5.43 -16.97 -19.48
N LYS A 375 -5.56 -16.96 -18.15
CA LYS A 375 -6.75 -16.50 -17.43
C LYS A 375 -6.56 -15.04 -17.04
N THR A 376 -7.48 -14.18 -17.45
CA THR A 376 -7.55 -12.78 -16.98
C THR A 376 -8.99 -12.45 -16.60
N GLY A 377 -9.26 -11.26 -16.08
CA GLY A 377 -10.61 -10.85 -15.71
C GLY A 377 -10.69 -9.48 -15.07
N PHE A 378 -11.85 -9.13 -14.53
CA PHE A 378 -12.12 -7.84 -13.93
C PHE A 378 -13.09 -8.00 -12.76
N ASN A 379 -12.79 -7.40 -11.61
CA ASN A 379 -13.69 -7.41 -10.46
C ASN A 379 -14.79 -6.37 -10.65
N ALA A 380 -16.02 -6.80 -10.89
CA ALA A 380 -17.15 -5.89 -11.08
C ALA A 380 -17.81 -5.51 -9.76
N LEU A 381 -17.91 -6.45 -8.81
CA LEU A 381 -18.56 -6.23 -7.52
C LEU A 381 -17.70 -6.83 -6.41
N VAL A 382 -17.27 -6.01 -5.46
CA VAL A 382 -16.56 -6.43 -4.25
C VAL A 382 -17.25 -5.81 -3.05
N THR A 383 -17.75 -6.65 -2.14
CA THR A 383 -18.32 -6.16 -0.88
C THR A 383 -17.19 -5.73 0.07
N PRO A 384 -17.28 -4.55 0.71
CA PRO A 384 -16.25 -4.12 1.66
C PRO A 384 -16.20 -5.07 2.86
N LEU A 385 -15.03 -5.65 3.11
CA LEU A 385 -14.79 -6.55 4.25
C LEU A 385 -13.33 -6.46 4.69
N ASN A 386 -13.07 -6.46 6.01
CA ASN A 386 -11.72 -6.52 6.58
C ASN A 386 -10.75 -5.46 6.02
N GLY A 387 -11.22 -4.23 5.81
CA GLY A 387 -10.40 -3.13 5.28
C GLY A 387 -10.20 -3.14 3.77
N VAL A 388 -10.74 -4.13 3.05
CA VAL A 388 -10.85 -4.08 1.59
C VAL A 388 -11.94 -3.08 1.22
N SER A 389 -11.60 -2.10 0.40
CA SER A 389 -12.58 -1.16 -0.16
C SER A 389 -13.57 -1.90 -1.05
N GLY A 390 -14.86 -1.62 -0.88
CA GLY A 390 -15.89 -2.15 -1.76
C GLY A 390 -15.88 -1.44 -3.11
N GLN A 391 -16.41 -2.11 -4.13
CA GLN A 391 -16.65 -1.51 -5.45
C GLN A 391 -17.91 -2.13 -6.08
N ASP A 392 -18.67 -1.33 -6.82
CA ASP A 392 -19.80 -1.76 -7.64
C ASP A 392 -19.70 -1.07 -9.01
N LEU A 393 -19.08 -1.78 -9.95
CA LEU A 393 -18.66 -1.29 -11.25
C LEU A 393 -19.50 -1.97 -12.34
N ASP A 394 -20.18 -1.16 -13.15
CA ASP A 394 -20.91 -1.64 -14.32
C ASP A 394 -19.98 -1.65 -15.53
N ALA A 395 -19.54 -2.83 -15.95
CA ALA A 395 -18.66 -2.97 -17.10
C ALA A 395 -19.43 -2.73 -18.41
N GLU A 396 -19.01 -1.72 -19.17
CA GLU A 396 -19.70 -1.26 -20.37
C GLU A 396 -19.06 -1.80 -21.65
N ALA A 397 -17.73 -1.88 -21.67
CA ALA A 397 -17.00 -2.31 -22.85
C ALA A 397 -15.71 -3.06 -22.49
N PHE A 398 -15.32 -3.98 -23.37
CA PHE A 398 -14.19 -4.89 -23.21
C PHE A 398 -13.31 -4.90 -24.46
N ALA A 399 -12.02 -5.13 -24.26
CA ALA A 399 -11.13 -5.59 -25.31
C ALA A 399 -10.08 -6.52 -24.69
N PHE A 400 -9.41 -7.32 -25.52
CA PHE A 400 -8.39 -8.25 -25.05
C PHE A 400 -7.05 -7.87 -25.65
N PHE A 401 -5.97 -8.06 -24.91
CA PHE A 401 -4.66 -7.67 -25.41
C PHE A 401 -3.54 -8.59 -24.97
N ILE A 402 -2.44 -8.53 -25.71
CA ILE A 402 -1.13 -9.00 -25.27
C ILE A 402 -0.12 -7.88 -25.41
N ASP A 403 0.84 -7.83 -24.49
CA ASP A 403 2.00 -6.94 -24.57
C ASP A 403 3.19 -7.76 -25.09
N VAL A 404 3.82 -7.31 -26.18
CA VAL A 404 4.91 -8.03 -26.85
C VAL A 404 6.09 -7.10 -27.03
N ARG A 405 7.26 -7.50 -26.53
CA ARG A 405 8.53 -6.85 -26.83
C ARG A 405 9.05 -7.35 -28.17
N ARG A 406 9.06 -6.46 -29.17
CA ARG A 406 9.57 -6.75 -30.51
C ARG A 406 11.09 -6.91 -30.49
N PRO A 407 11.70 -7.53 -31.53
CA PRO A 407 13.16 -7.64 -31.64
C PRO A 407 13.92 -6.29 -31.59
N SER A 408 13.23 -5.19 -31.91
CA SER A 408 13.76 -3.82 -31.77
C SER A 408 13.89 -3.33 -30.32
N GLY A 409 13.32 -4.06 -29.35
CA GLY A 409 13.20 -3.65 -27.95
C GLY A 409 11.91 -2.89 -27.63
N ALA A 410 11.19 -2.39 -28.64
CA ALA A 410 9.91 -1.69 -28.45
C ALA A 410 8.81 -2.65 -27.97
N VAL A 411 8.00 -2.23 -27.01
CA VAL A 411 6.86 -2.98 -26.48
C VAL A 411 5.57 -2.50 -27.14
N HIS A 412 4.93 -3.39 -27.87
CA HIS A 412 3.64 -3.14 -28.51
C HIS A 412 2.54 -3.87 -27.75
N ARG A 413 1.45 -3.16 -27.43
CA ARG A 413 0.19 -3.78 -27.02
C ARG A 413 -0.62 -4.14 -28.26
N LEU A 414 -0.83 -5.43 -28.48
CA LEU A 414 -1.63 -5.95 -29.59
C LEU A 414 -3.07 -6.13 -29.11
N TRP A 415 -4.00 -5.42 -29.74
CA TRP A 415 -5.40 -5.29 -29.34
C TRP A 415 -6.31 -6.17 -30.19
N HIS A 416 -7.06 -7.04 -29.52
CA HIS A 416 -8.22 -7.74 -30.07
C HIS A 416 -9.50 -6.98 -29.74
N SER A 417 -10.09 -6.38 -30.76
CA SER A 417 -11.27 -5.49 -30.67
C SER A 417 -12.17 -5.64 -31.90
N ASN A 418 -13.37 -5.07 -31.87
CA ASN A 418 -14.33 -5.06 -32.98
C ASN A 418 -13.97 -4.00 -34.05
N GLY A 419 -12.87 -4.23 -34.78
CA GLY A 419 -12.43 -3.33 -35.84
C GLY A 419 -12.02 -1.93 -35.33
N GLY A 420 -11.38 -1.88 -34.16
CA GLY A 420 -10.97 -0.63 -33.50
C GLY A 420 -11.97 -0.11 -32.46
N SER A 421 -13.15 -0.73 -32.34
CA SER A 421 -14.11 -0.46 -31.26
C SER A 421 -14.09 -1.58 -30.21
N ASN A 422 -14.22 -1.22 -28.93
CA ASN A 422 -14.32 -2.21 -27.85
C ASN A 422 -15.67 -2.96 -27.92
N PHE A 423 -15.70 -4.21 -27.50
CA PHE A 423 -16.91 -5.03 -27.44
C PHE A 423 -17.79 -4.57 -26.28
N SER A 424 -19.04 -4.19 -26.54
CA SER A 424 -20.00 -3.87 -25.49
C SER A 424 -20.43 -5.12 -24.72
N ARG A 425 -20.82 -4.96 -23.45
CA ARG A 425 -21.41 -6.06 -22.66
C ARG A 425 -22.63 -6.68 -23.36
N ALA A 426 -23.44 -5.84 -24.01
CA ALA A 426 -24.59 -6.23 -24.81
C ALA A 426 -24.22 -7.22 -25.94
N GLU A 427 -23.23 -6.87 -26.77
CA GLU A 427 -22.78 -7.73 -27.88
C GLU A 427 -22.28 -9.11 -27.43
N ILE A 428 -21.80 -9.20 -26.19
CA ILE A 428 -21.23 -10.41 -25.62
C ILE A 428 -22.32 -11.31 -24.99
N PHE A 429 -23.19 -10.72 -24.16
CA PHE A 429 -24.08 -11.48 -23.27
C PHE A 429 -25.58 -11.36 -23.61
N GLU A 430 -26.02 -10.54 -24.58
CA GLU A 430 -27.44 -10.53 -25.01
C GLU A 430 -27.81 -11.71 -25.91
N ARG A 431 -26.82 -12.43 -26.45
CA ARG A 431 -27.03 -13.69 -27.17
C ARG A 431 -27.22 -14.85 -26.19
N THR A 432 -27.68 -16.01 -26.68
CA THR A 432 -27.88 -17.20 -25.82
C THR A 432 -26.60 -17.59 -25.08
N THR A 433 -26.57 -17.33 -23.78
CA THR A 433 -25.50 -17.73 -22.87
C THR A 433 -25.73 -19.14 -22.33
N THR A 434 -24.69 -19.72 -21.73
CA THR A 434 -24.82 -20.94 -20.93
C THR A 434 -24.50 -20.63 -19.48
N ILE A 435 -25.41 -20.97 -18.58
CA ILE A 435 -25.20 -20.79 -17.14
C ILE A 435 -24.59 -22.06 -16.57
N GLU A 436 -23.48 -21.90 -15.87
CA GLU A 436 -22.83 -22.95 -15.11
C GLU A 436 -22.95 -22.66 -13.61
N SER A 437 -23.53 -23.58 -12.84
CA SER A 437 -23.54 -23.49 -11.39
C SER A 437 -22.15 -23.71 -10.82
N ILE A 438 -21.76 -22.88 -9.85
CA ILE A 438 -20.51 -23.02 -9.08
C ILE A 438 -20.85 -23.00 -7.59
N PRO A 439 -19.91 -23.33 -6.69
CA PRO A 439 -20.14 -23.15 -5.26
C PRO A 439 -20.64 -21.73 -4.94
N TYR A 440 -21.80 -21.65 -4.30
CA TYR A 440 -22.44 -20.39 -3.88
C TYR A 440 -22.77 -19.38 -4.99
N GLY A 441 -22.87 -19.83 -6.25
CA GLY A 441 -23.09 -18.91 -7.35
C GLY A 441 -23.23 -19.55 -8.72
N GLN A 442 -22.94 -18.75 -9.74
CA GLN A 442 -22.96 -19.18 -11.14
C GLN A 442 -22.00 -18.35 -12.01
N ILE A 443 -21.62 -18.91 -13.15
CA ILE A 443 -20.95 -18.19 -14.23
C ILE A 443 -21.84 -18.23 -15.46
N GLU A 444 -22.18 -17.07 -15.99
CA GLU A 444 -22.85 -16.93 -17.28
C GLU A 444 -21.79 -16.84 -18.38
N TRP A 445 -21.66 -17.89 -19.20
CA TRP A 445 -20.69 -17.95 -20.29
C TRP A 445 -21.24 -17.38 -21.59
N ALA A 446 -20.47 -16.50 -22.22
CA ALA A 446 -20.76 -15.96 -23.53
C ALA A 446 -20.75 -17.06 -24.62
N ASN A 447 -21.66 -16.93 -25.58
CA ASN A 447 -21.75 -17.87 -26.70
C ASN A 447 -20.52 -17.77 -27.62
N LYS A 448 -20.02 -18.89 -28.15
CA LYS A 448 -18.94 -18.88 -29.17
C LYS A 448 -19.33 -18.16 -30.48
N SER A 449 -20.61 -17.90 -30.71
CA SER A 449 -21.09 -17.08 -31.82
C SER A 449 -21.07 -15.57 -31.53
N ALA A 450 -20.77 -15.14 -30.30
CA ALA A 450 -20.68 -13.73 -29.94
C ALA A 450 -19.47 -13.05 -30.61
N SER A 451 -19.54 -11.73 -30.76
CA SER A 451 -18.57 -10.93 -31.55
C SER A 451 -17.10 -11.12 -31.14
N PRO A 452 -16.73 -11.23 -29.85
CA PRO A 452 -15.32 -11.44 -29.49
C PRO A 452 -14.71 -12.74 -30.01
N PHE A 453 -15.52 -13.77 -30.23
CA PHE A 453 -15.06 -15.08 -30.72
C PHE A 453 -14.99 -15.16 -32.25
N THR A 454 -15.75 -14.33 -32.95
CA THR A 454 -15.90 -14.39 -34.42
C THR A 454 -15.15 -13.28 -35.17
N SER A 455 -14.70 -12.24 -34.45
CA SER A 455 -14.12 -11.02 -35.04
C SER A 455 -12.78 -11.23 -35.77
N GLN A 456 -12.11 -12.38 -35.62
CA GLN A 456 -10.92 -12.74 -36.39
C GLN A 456 -10.81 -14.25 -36.58
N PRO A 457 -11.26 -14.82 -37.72
CA PRO A 457 -11.01 -16.22 -38.01
C PRO A 457 -9.53 -16.41 -38.30
N CYS A 458 -8.82 -17.00 -37.35
CA CYS A 458 -7.49 -17.55 -37.57
C CYS A 458 -7.60 -18.75 -38.49
N GLN A 459 -7.33 -18.52 -39.78
CA GLN A 459 -7.26 -19.58 -40.79
C GLN A 459 -5.95 -20.34 -40.71
#